data_AF-A0AAN5BQP1-F1
#
_entry.id   AF-A0AAN5BQP1-F1
#
_cell.length_a   1.000
_cell.length_b   1.000
_cell.length_c   1.000
_cell.angle_alpha   90.00
_cell.angle_beta   90.00
_cell.angle_gamma   90.00
#
_symmetry.space_group_name_H-M   'P 1'
#
loop_
_entity.id
_entity.type
_entity.pdbx_description
1 polymer ?
#
loop_
_entity_poly.entity_id
_entity_poly.type
_entity_poly.pdbx_seq_one_letter_code
_entity_poly.pdbx_strand_id
1 'polypeptide(L)'
;MSASNIINNSALPPTFLKSGGLADATDILRNFHKQAYQEASKAAEVENELVAQLMGLRNDLQKKTKEIRSLSGDFRNSVDKEVDATRKSVRHLHEALGLVDTDPAATAGKGDPFIVRLSVDKQIEKQIEEENYLHRVWDFALRAYKTYANILTREADEAYDAAEKLRAGPISMPHDHEWNSFIAETDELVDPRVPLRDIENISYPGKDHPAAAEVRSGMLERKSKYLKSYTPGWWVSSFPSQRLSCH
;
A
#
# COMPACT_ATOMS: atom_id res chain seq x y z
N MET A 1 -12.12 12.41 -12.53
CA MET A 1 -11.29 11.28 -13.00
C MET A 1 -10.88 10.49 -11.77
N SER A 2 -11.24 9.21 -11.67
CA SER A 2 -10.92 8.39 -10.48
C SER A 2 -9.42 8.15 -10.38
N ALA A 3 -8.86 8.14 -9.17
CA ALA A 3 -7.43 7.90 -8.91
C ALA A 3 -6.91 6.60 -9.56
N SER A 4 -7.75 5.55 -9.59
CA SER A 4 -7.47 4.30 -10.32
C SER A 4 -7.21 4.49 -11.82
N ASN A 5 -7.91 5.43 -12.47
CA ASN A 5 -7.70 5.68 -13.90
C ASN A 5 -6.36 6.38 -14.14
N ILE A 6 -5.91 7.24 -13.23
CA ILE A 6 -4.62 7.94 -13.33
C ILE A 6 -3.46 6.97 -13.11
N ILE A 7 -3.57 6.11 -12.09
CA ILE A 7 -2.57 5.05 -11.80
C ILE A 7 -2.44 4.09 -12.98
N ASN A 8 -3.52 3.80 -13.70
CA ASN A 8 -3.49 2.88 -14.84
C ASN A 8 -3.00 3.52 -16.16
N ASN A 9 -3.19 4.83 -16.36
CA ASN A 9 -2.86 5.52 -17.62
C ASN A 9 -1.52 6.28 -17.61
N SER A 10 -0.74 6.23 -16.53
CA SER A 10 0.63 6.76 -16.54
C SER A 10 1.54 5.83 -17.35
N ALA A 11 1.67 6.09 -18.65
CA ALA A 11 2.67 5.41 -19.48
C ALA A 11 4.04 6.06 -19.25
N LEU A 12 5.04 5.23 -18.92
CA LEU A 12 6.42 5.68 -18.83
C LEU A 12 6.96 5.96 -20.23
N PRO A 13 7.66 7.08 -20.45
CA PRO A 13 8.44 7.33 -21.65
C PRO A 13 9.39 6.16 -21.96
N PRO A 14 9.53 5.74 -23.23
CA PRO A 14 10.41 4.62 -23.60
C PRO A 14 11.90 4.95 -23.46
N THR A 15 12.24 6.19 -23.11
CA THR A 15 13.60 6.70 -22.90
C THR A 15 14.22 6.31 -21.58
N PHE A 16 13.44 5.76 -20.65
CA PHE A 16 13.94 5.28 -19.36
C PHE A 16 14.50 3.86 -19.47
N LEU A 17 15.45 3.55 -18.59
CA LEU A 17 16.05 2.21 -18.54
C LEU A 17 14.99 1.15 -18.24
N LYS A 18 15.07 0.00 -18.91
CA LYS A 18 14.13 -1.11 -18.75
C LYS A 18 14.23 -1.86 -17.41
N SER A 19 15.30 -1.64 -16.65
CA SER A 19 15.52 -2.28 -15.35
C SER A 19 16.46 -1.45 -14.47
N GLY A 20 16.23 -1.47 -13.16
CA GLY A 20 17.01 -0.80 -12.12
C GLY A 20 16.80 0.71 -12.02
N GLY A 21 16.26 1.38 -13.05
CA GLY A 21 16.13 2.84 -13.13
C GLY A 21 14.79 3.41 -12.65
N LEU A 22 14.52 4.64 -13.08
CA LEU A 22 13.29 5.39 -12.77
C LEU A 22 12.01 4.66 -13.21
N ALA A 23 12.09 3.85 -14.27
CA ALA A 23 10.96 3.02 -14.72
C ALA A 23 10.56 2.00 -13.65
N ASP A 24 11.52 1.22 -13.13
CA ASP A 24 11.28 0.23 -12.07
C ASP A 24 10.79 0.89 -10.79
N ALA A 25 11.32 2.08 -10.44
CA ALA A 25 10.83 2.86 -9.29
C ALA A 25 9.35 3.21 -9.44
N THR A 26 8.97 3.65 -10.63
CA THR A 26 7.60 4.04 -10.94
C THR A 26 6.68 2.82 -10.96
N ASP A 27 7.15 1.67 -11.44
CA ASP A 27 6.38 0.42 -11.42
C ASP A 27 6.18 -0.12 -10.00
N ILE A 28 7.21 -0.07 -9.14
CA ILE A 28 7.11 -0.45 -7.72
C ILE A 28 6.06 0.43 -7.02
N LEU A 29 6.15 1.76 -7.19
CA LEU A 29 5.21 2.70 -6.58
C LEU A 29 3.79 2.55 -7.13
N ARG A 30 3.66 2.34 -8.45
CA ARG A 30 2.38 2.12 -9.11
C ARG A 30 1.70 0.86 -8.61
N ASN A 31 2.45 -0.23 -8.47
CA ASN A 31 1.94 -1.49 -7.92
C ASN A 31 1.54 -1.34 -6.45
N PHE A 32 2.36 -0.69 -5.63
CA PHE A 32 2.05 -0.39 -4.24
C PHE A 32 0.75 0.42 -4.10
N HIS A 33 0.61 1.53 -4.84
CA HIS A 33 -0.59 2.36 -4.78
C HIS A 33 -1.82 1.69 -5.41
N LYS A 34 -1.64 0.85 -6.44
CA LYS A 34 -2.73 0.05 -7.01
C LYS A 34 -3.26 -0.96 -6.00
N GLN A 35 -2.37 -1.66 -5.30
CA GLN A 35 -2.74 -2.60 -4.24
C GLN A 35 -3.42 -1.86 -3.08
N ALA A 36 -2.88 -0.73 -2.64
CA ALA A 36 -3.49 0.11 -1.60
C ALA A 36 -4.91 0.60 -2.01
N TYR A 37 -5.11 0.97 -3.28
CA TYR A 37 -6.43 1.35 -3.77
C TYR A 37 -7.42 0.17 -3.79
N GLN A 38 -6.97 -1.00 -4.24
CA GLN A 38 -7.80 -2.22 -4.22
C GLN A 38 -8.18 -2.61 -2.79
N GLU A 39 -7.23 -2.52 -1.85
CA GLU A 39 -7.48 -2.82 -0.45
C GLU A 39 -8.40 -1.79 0.20
N ALA A 40 -8.26 -0.50 -0.11
CA ALA A 40 -9.20 0.54 0.33
C ALA A 40 -10.62 0.32 -0.23
N SER A 41 -10.74 -0.12 -1.49
CA SER A 41 -12.03 -0.47 -2.09
C SER A 41 -12.67 -1.67 -1.38
N LYS A 42 -11.88 -2.72 -1.13
CA LYS A 42 -12.35 -3.89 -0.35
C LYS A 42 -12.71 -3.49 1.07
N ALA A 43 -11.93 -2.63 1.72
CA ALA A 43 -12.20 -2.14 3.06
C ALA A 43 -13.50 -1.32 3.10
N ALA A 44 -13.79 -0.52 2.08
CA ALA A 44 -15.06 0.20 1.95
C ALA A 44 -16.24 -0.75 1.66
N GLU A 45 -16.05 -1.80 0.87
CA GLU A 45 -17.05 -2.85 0.66
C GLU A 45 -17.33 -3.61 1.96
N VAL A 46 -16.28 -4.03 2.66
CA VAL A 46 -16.35 -4.65 3.99
C VAL A 46 -17.00 -3.69 4.97
N GLU A 47 -16.64 -2.41 5.01
CA GLU A 47 -17.26 -1.42 5.89
C GLU A 47 -18.76 -1.29 5.58
N ASN A 48 -19.16 -1.18 4.32
CA ASN A 48 -20.58 -1.09 3.95
C ASN A 48 -21.35 -2.36 4.35
N GLU A 49 -20.78 -3.54 4.09
CA GLU A 49 -21.37 -4.82 4.46
C GLU A 49 -21.44 -4.96 5.99
N LEU A 50 -20.35 -4.69 6.69
CA LEU A 50 -20.22 -4.81 8.13
C LEU A 50 -21.10 -3.77 8.83
N VAL A 51 -21.20 -2.54 8.32
CA VAL A 51 -22.12 -1.51 8.82
C VAL A 51 -23.58 -1.97 8.64
N ALA A 52 -23.93 -2.55 7.49
CA ALA A 52 -25.28 -3.12 7.31
C ALA A 52 -25.54 -4.28 8.28
N GLN A 53 -24.57 -5.19 8.45
CA GLN A 53 -24.65 -6.30 9.41
C GLN A 53 -24.72 -5.79 10.87
N LEU A 54 -23.93 -4.77 11.24
CA LEU A 54 -23.94 -4.16 12.57
C LEU A 54 -25.21 -3.36 12.83
N MET A 55 -25.79 -2.70 11.82
CA MET A 55 -27.10 -2.07 11.95
C MET A 55 -28.20 -3.11 12.15
N GLY A 56 -28.13 -4.24 11.42
CA GLY A 56 -28.99 -5.41 11.63
C GLY A 56 -28.84 -5.94 13.05
N LEU A 57 -27.60 -6.21 13.46
CA LEU A 57 -27.25 -6.68 14.80
C LEU A 57 -27.64 -5.68 15.88
N ARG A 58 -27.52 -4.37 15.65
CA ARG A 58 -27.97 -3.31 16.58
C ARG A 58 -29.47 -3.36 16.75
N ASN A 59 -30.23 -3.50 15.67
CA ASN A 59 -31.68 -3.60 15.72
C ASN A 59 -32.11 -4.89 16.44
N ASP A 60 -31.43 -6.00 16.17
CA ASP A 60 -31.67 -7.27 16.85
C ASP A 60 -31.25 -7.22 18.32
N LEU A 61 -30.12 -6.58 18.65
CA LEU A 61 -29.69 -6.28 20.02
C LEU A 61 -30.69 -5.37 20.71
N GLN A 62 -31.30 -4.40 20.03
CA GLN A 62 -32.35 -3.56 20.62
C GLN A 62 -33.62 -4.36 20.89
N LYS A 63 -34.03 -5.25 19.99
CA LYS A 63 -35.15 -6.19 20.23
C LYS A 63 -34.82 -7.11 21.40
N LYS A 64 -33.65 -7.74 21.39
CA LYS A 64 -33.13 -8.58 22.47
C LYS A 64 -32.98 -7.80 23.77
N THR A 65 -32.58 -6.53 23.75
CA THR A 65 -32.50 -5.68 24.96
C THR A 65 -33.88 -5.37 25.51
N LYS A 66 -34.90 -5.20 24.66
CA LYS A 66 -36.29 -5.04 25.12
C LYS A 66 -36.82 -6.34 25.72
N GLU A 67 -36.52 -7.48 25.10
CA GLU A 67 -36.83 -8.82 25.59
C GLU A 67 -36.10 -9.10 26.92
N ILE A 68 -34.80 -8.80 26.98
CA ILE A 68 -33.95 -8.89 28.17
C ILE A 68 -34.37 -7.88 29.23
N ARG A 69 -34.85 -6.68 28.89
CA ARG A 69 -35.41 -5.72 29.87
C ARG A 69 -36.74 -6.19 30.42
N SER A 70 -37.59 -6.80 29.60
CA SER A 70 -38.78 -7.48 30.13
C SER A 70 -38.39 -8.68 30.98
N LEU A 71 -37.24 -9.31 30.70
CA LEU A 71 -36.58 -10.31 31.52
C LEU A 71 -35.57 -9.71 32.51
N SER A 72 -35.47 -8.39 32.74
CA SER A 72 -34.30 -7.81 33.45
C SER A 72 -34.36 -8.09 34.94
N GLY A 73 -35.48 -8.61 35.42
CA GLY A 73 -35.55 -9.28 36.72
C GLY A 73 -34.72 -10.57 36.79
N ASP A 74 -34.41 -11.24 35.67
CA ASP A 74 -33.65 -12.49 35.56
C ASP A 74 -32.13 -12.30 35.30
N PHE A 75 -31.67 -11.13 34.84
CA PHE A 75 -30.25 -10.88 34.48
C PHE A 75 -29.39 -10.30 35.61
N ARG A 76 -29.96 -10.13 36.81
CA ARG A 76 -29.14 -9.90 37.99
C ARG A 76 -28.36 -11.18 38.25
N ASN A 77 -27.02 -11.12 38.21
CA ASN A 77 -26.08 -12.24 38.44
C ASN A 77 -26.78 -13.42 39.11
N SER A 78 -27.30 -14.31 38.27
CA SER A 78 -28.13 -15.41 38.73
C SER A 78 -27.24 -16.55 39.20
N VAL A 79 -25.90 -16.40 39.23
CA VAL A 79 -25.01 -17.41 39.83
C VAL A 79 -25.51 -17.77 41.22
N ASP A 80 -25.88 -16.81 42.07
CA ASP A 80 -26.44 -17.12 43.39
C ASP A 80 -27.79 -17.89 43.30
N LYS A 81 -28.63 -17.53 42.32
CA LYS A 81 -29.93 -18.18 42.05
C LYS A 81 -29.76 -19.60 41.51
N GLU A 82 -28.84 -19.82 40.59
CA GLU A 82 -28.52 -21.11 39.96
C GLU A 82 -27.75 -22.00 40.93
N VAL A 83 -26.84 -21.45 41.75
CA VAL A 83 -26.20 -22.15 42.89
C VAL A 83 -27.26 -22.63 43.87
N ASP A 84 -28.23 -21.79 44.23
CA ASP A 84 -29.34 -22.19 45.10
C ASP A 84 -30.28 -23.19 44.42
N ALA A 85 -30.51 -23.08 43.12
CA ALA A 85 -31.29 -24.07 42.35
C ALA A 85 -30.57 -25.42 42.25
N THR A 86 -29.24 -25.43 42.08
CA THR A 86 -28.39 -26.62 42.14
C THR A 86 -28.45 -27.25 43.52
N ARG A 87 -28.32 -26.45 44.60
CA ARG A 87 -28.46 -26.95 45.99
C ARG A 87 -29.82 -27.61 46.22
N LYS A 88 -30.90 -27.03 45.73
CA LYS A 88 -32.25 -27.61 45.83
C LYS A 88 -32.38 -28.90 45.02
N SER A 89 -31.85 -28.93 43.80
CA SER A 89 -31.90 -30.11 42.93
C SER A 89 -31.09 -31.27 43.51
N VAL A 90 -29.91 -31.00 44.09
CA VAL A 90 -29.07 -31.99 44.79
C VAL A 90 -29.77 -32.53 46.05
N ARG A 91 -30.43 -31.65 46.82
CA ARG A 91 -31.25 -32.09 47.97
C ARG A 91 -32.41 -32.98 47.52
N HIS A 92 -33.10 -32.61 46.45
CA HIS A 92 -34.18 -33.42 45.89
C HIS A 92 -33.69 -34.80 45.42
N LEU A 93 -32.51 -34.88 44.81
CA LEU A 93 -31.86 -36.16 44.48
C LEU A 93 -31.56 -36.98 45.74
N HIS A 94 -31.04 -36.35 46.79
CA HIS A 94 -30.77 -37.04 48.06
C HIS A 94 -32.05 -37.60 48.70
N GLU A 95 -33.15 -36.84 48.67
CA GLU A 95 -34.46 -37.29 49.15
C GLU A 95 -35.00 -38.45 48.31
N ALA A 96 -34.91 -38.37 46.97
CA ALA A 96 -35.34 -39.43 46.07
C ALA A 96 -34.56 -40.74 46.31
N LEU A 97 -33.24 -40.64 46.54
CA LEU A 97 -32.39 -41.78 46.89
C LEU A 97 -32.77 -42.39 48.24
N GLY A 98 -33.01 -41.57 49.27
CA GLY A 98 -33.44 -42.06 50.58
C GLY A 98 -34.82 -42.72 50.56
N LEU A 99 -35.71 -42.30 49.65
CA LEU A 99 -37.03 -42.91 49.48
C LEU A 99 -36.93 -44.32 48.88
N VAL A 100 -35.97 -44.57 47.99
CA VAL A 100 -35.68 -45.92 47.44
C VAL A 100 -35.34 -46.89 48.57
N ASP A 101 -34.54 -46.46 49.54
CA ASP A 101 -34.11 -47.30 50.67
C ASP A 101 -35.28 -47.67 51.61
N THR A 102 -36.33 -46.85 51.66
CA THR A 102 -37.49 -47.04 52.54
C THR A 102 -38.71 -47.66 51.86
N ASP A 103 -38.98 -47.32 50.60
CA ASP A 103 -40.11 -47.82 49.81
C ASP A 103 -39.76 -47.82 48.30
N PRO A 104 -39.19 -48.92 47.80
CA PRO A 104 -38.81 -49.06 46.39
C PRO A 104 -39.99 -48.99 45.39
N ALA A 105 -41.23 -49.19 45.85
CA ALA A 105 -42.41 -49.14 45.00
C ALA A 105 -42.93 -47.71 44.80
N ALA A 106 -42.59 -46.78 45.71
CA ALA A 106 -43.00 -45.37 45.65
C ALA A 106 -42.17 -44.52 44.67
N THR A 107 -41.08 -45.04 44.11
CA THR A 107 -40.10 -44.28 43.32
C THR A 107 -40.34 -44.30 41.80
N ALA A 108 -41.52 -44.70 41.34
CA ALA A 108 -41.86 -44.74 39.92
C ALA A 108 -42.11 -43.35 39.29
N GLY A 109 -41.68 -43.18 38.03
CA GLY A 109 -42.02 -42.02 37.21
C GLY A 109 -41.15 -40.79 37.51
N LYS A 110 -41.77 -39.69 37.98
CA LYS A 110 -41.05 -38.41 38.21
C LYS A 110 -40.13 -38.41 39.42
N GLY A 111 -40.30 -39.36 40.35
CA GLY A 111 -39.45 -39.54 41.53
C GLY A 111 -38.32 -40.53 41.32
N ASP A 112 -38.17 -41.08 40.11
CA ASP A 112 -37.10 -42.03 39.81
C ASP A 112 -35.72 -41.37 39.97
N PRO A 113 -34.80 -41.96 40.75
CA PRO A 113 -33.51 -41.35 41.04
C PRO A 113 -32.66 -41.06 39.80
N PHE A 114 -32.77 -41.88 38.76
CA PHE A 114 -32.02 -41.68 37.51
C PHE A 114 -32.56 -40.46 36.75
N ILE A 115 -33.87 -40.29 36.68
CA ILE A 115 -34.51 -39.10 36.09
C ILE A 115 -34.18 -37.84 36.89
N VAL A 116 -34.23 -37.90 38.22
CA VAL A 116 -33.87 -36.77 39.09
C VAL A 116 -32.39 -36.41 38.94
N ARG A 117 -31.50 -37.41 38.83
CA ARG A 117 -30.07 -37.18 38.57
C ARG A 117 -29.85 -36.45 37.24
N LEU A 118 -30.54 -36.84 36.16
CA LEU A 118 -30.43 -36.16 34.87
C LEU A 118 -30.87 -34.68 34.96
N SER A 119 -31.86 -34.37 35.82
CA SER A 119 -32.27 -33.00 36.10
C SER A 119 -31.18 -32.22 36.86
N VAL A 120 -30.50 -32.87 37.81
CA VAL A 120 -29.35 -32.28 38.52
C VAL A 120 -28.20 -32.00 37.56
N ASP A 121 -27.85 -32.95 36.69
CA ASP A 121 -26.77 -32.79 35.73
C ASP A 121 -27.01 -31.60 34.79
N LYS A 122 -28.24 -31.46 34.27
CA LYS A 122 -28.64 -30.29 33.47
C LYS A 122 -28.56 -28.97 34.24
N GLN A 123 -28.93 -28.98 35.52
CA GLN A 123 -28.88 -27.79 36.37
C GLN A 123 -27.42 -27.38 36.69
N ILE A 124 -26.54 -28.35 36.91
CA ILE A 124 -25.10 -28.14 37.09
C ILE A 124 -24.48 -27.58 35.81
N GLU A 125 -24.83 -28.13 34.65
CA GLU A 125 -24.34 -27.63 33.36
C GLU A 125 -24.72 -26.15 33.17
N LYS A 126 -25.98 -25.80 33.46
CA LYS A 126 -26.44 -24.41 33.41
C LYS A 126 -25.71 -23.49 34.39
N GLN A 127 -25.46 -23.94 35.62
CA GLN A 127 -24.66 -23.18 36.59
C GLN A 127 -23.24 -22.93 36.08
N ILE A 128 -22.57 -23.97 35.56
CA ILE A 128 -21.21 -23.89 35.01
C ILE A 128 -21.16 -22.93 33.81
N GLU A 129 -22.21 -22.91 32.99
CA GLU A 129 -22.30 -21.98 31.86
C GLU A 129 -22.36 -20.52 32.32
N GLU A 130 -23.14 -20.21 33.35
CA GLU A 130 -23.24 -18.87 33.92
C GLU A 130 -21.93 -18.45 34.61
N GLU A 131 -21.32 -19.35 35.39
CA GLU A 131 -20.02 -19.10 36.04
C GLU A 131 -18.91 -18.83 35.02
N ASN A 132 -18.91 -19.55 33.89
CA ASN A 132 -17.90 -19.40 32.85
C ASN A 132 -18.24 -18.35 31.79
N TYR A 133 -19.37 -17.66 31.90
CA TYR A 133 -19.78 -16.68 30.90
C TYR A 133 -18.74 -15.57 30.73
N LEU A 134 -18.28 -14.96 31.83
CA LEU A 134 -17.29 -13.88 31.79
C LEU A 134 -15.94 -14.34 31.23
N HIS A 135 -15.51 -15.57 31.56
CA HIS A 135 -14.28 -16.15 30.99
C HIS A 135 -14.37 -16.30 29.48
N ARG A 136 -15.50 -16.78 28.94
CA ARG A 136 -15.70 -16.92 27.49
C ARG A 136 -15.66 -15.57 26.77
N VAL A 137 -16.26 -14.54 27.35
CA VAL A 137 -16.24 -13.19 26.79
C VAL A 137 -14.82 -12.61 26.76
N TRP A 138 -14.05 -12.78 27.83
CA TRP A 138 -12.65 -12.35 27.89
C TRP A 138 -11.79 -13.06 26.83
N ASP A 139 -11.91 -14.38 26.72
CA ASP A 139 -11.20 -15.18 25.73
C ASP A 139 -11.52 -14.74 24.30
N PHE A 140 -12.77 -14.43 24.01
CA PHE A 140 -13.18 -13.91 22.71
C PHE A 140 -12.54 -12.55 22.42
N ALA A 141 -12.58 -11.62 23.37
CA ALA A 141 -11.96 -10.31 23.23
C ALA A 141 -10.44 -10.43 22.97
N LEU A 142 -9.75 -11.28 23.73
CA LEU A 142 -8.32 -11.50 23.56
C LEU A 142 -7.97 -12.08 22.17
N ARG A 143 -8.78 -13.02 21.65
CA ARG A 143 -8.59 -13.56 20.30
C ARG A 143 -8.80 -12.49 19.23
N ALA A 144 -9.81 -11.63 19.38
CA ALA A 144 -10.06 -10.52 18.46
C ALA A 144 -8.85 -9.55 18.42
N TYR A 145 -8.30 -9.18 19.58
CA TYR A 145 -7.10 -8.33 19.64
C TYR A 145 -5.88 -8.97 18.99
N LYS A 146 -5.67 -10.29 19.18
CA LYS A 146 -4.57 -11.01 18.51
C LYS A 146 -4.71 -10.99 16.99
N THR A 147 -5.92 -11.24 16.48
CA THR A 147 -6.18 -11.18 15.04
C THR A 147 -5.94 -9.78 14.49
N TYR A 148 -6.40 -8.74 15.20
CA TYR A 148 -6.17 -7.36 14.80
C TYR A 148 -4.68 -6.99 14.75
N ALA A 149 -3.91 -7.39 15.77
CA ALA A 149 -2.46 -7.19 15.78
C ALA A 149 -1.78 -7.84 14.57
N ASN A 150 -2.18 -9.07 14.19
CA ASN A 150 -1.63 -9.75 13.02
C ASN A 150 -1.94 -9.02 11.70
N ILE A 151 -3.12 -8.40 11.58
CA ILE A 151 -3.48 -7.60 10.39
C ILE A 151 -2.55 -6.39 10.28
N LEU A 152 -2.33 -5.67 11.38
CA LEU A 152 -1.42 -4.53 11.42
C LEU A 152 0.02 -4.92 11.09
N THR A 153 0.48 -6.08 11.59
CA THR A 153 1.83 -6.58 11.24
C THR A 153 1.94 -6.85 9.75
N ARG A 154 0.96 -7.51 9.14
CA ARG A 154 0.96 -7.77 7.69
C ARG A 154 1.01 -6.48 6.87
N GLU A 155 0.24 -5.46 7.25
CA GLU A 155 0.25 -4.16 6.58
C GLU A 155 1.61 -3.45 6.70
N ALA A 156 2.25 -3.53 7.87
CA ALA A 156 3.59 -3.01 8.07
C ALA A 156 4.63 -3.75 7.22
N ASP A 157 4.54 -5.08 7.11
CA ASP A 157 5.44 -5.89 6.29
C ASP A 157 5.30 -5.55 4.80
N GLU A 158 4.09 -5.31 4.29
CA GLU A 158 3.85 -4.88 2.91
C GLU A 158 4.48 -3.52 2.61
N ALA A 159 4.35 -2.56 3.54
CA ALA A 159 5.00 -1.25 3.42
C ALA A 159 6.54 -1.36 3.47
N TYR A 160 7.05 -2.23 4.35
CA TYR A 160 8.48 -2.47 4.49
C TYR A 160 9.09 -3.13 3.24
N ASP A 161 8.42 -4.12 2.67
CA ASP A 161 8.82 -4.78 1.41
C ASP A 161 8.88 -3.79 0.24
N ALA A 162 7.92 -2.89 0.12
CA ALA A 162 7.96 -1.83 -0.89
C ALA A 162 9.16 -0.88 -0.70
N ALA A 163 9.44 -0.48 0.55
CA ALA A 163 10.59 0.36 0.87
C ALA A 163 11.92 -0.35 0.54
N GLU A 164 12.03 -1.65 0.85
CA GLU A 164 13.24 -2.42 0.59
C GLU A 164 13.47 -2.64 -0.92
N LYS A 165 12.42 -2.86 -1.71
CA LYS A 165 12.53 -2.92 -3.19
C LYS A 165 13.03 -1.61 -3.79
N LEU A 166 12.57 -0.47 -3.28
CA LEU A 166 13.09 0.84 -3.72
C LEU A 166 14.57 1.01 -3.34
N ARG A 167 14.93 0.59 -2.13
CA ARG A 167 16.30 0.69 -1.62
C ARG A 167 17.28 -0.21 -2.39
N ALA A 168 16.88 -1.44 -2.67
CA ALA A 168 17.70 -2.43 -3.36
C ALA A 168 17.80 -2.21 -4.88
N GLY A 169 16.80 -1.55 -5.49
CA GLY A 169 16.80 -1.24 -6.91
C GLY A 169 17.16 0.22 -7.17
N PRO A 170 16.18 1.09 -7.49
CA PRO A 170 16.42 2.46 -7.97
C PRO A 170 17.34 3.32 -7.10
N ILE A 171 17.26 3.22 -5.77
CA ILE A 171 18.06 4.04 -4.85
C ILE A 171 19.52 3.57 -4.82
N SER A 172 19.78 2.29 -5.06
CA SER A 172 21.14 1.73 -5.06
C SER A 172 21.92 2.05 -6.33
N MET A 173 21.23 2.46 -7.40
CA MET A 173 21.86 2.74 -8.68
C MET A 173 22.70 4.03 -8.63
N PRO A 174 23.86 4.06 -9.32
CA PRO A 174 24.62 5.28 -9.50
C PRO A 174 23.78 6.36 -10.19
N HIS A 175 23.79 7.58 -9.64
CA HIS A 175 22.98 8.70 -10.11
C HIS A 175 23.21 9.04 -11.60
N ASP A 176 24.41 8.81 -12.10
CA ASP A 176 24.79 9.08 -13.49
C ASP A 176 24.48 7.92 -14.45
N HIS A 177 24.10 6.73 -13.96
CA HIS A 177 23.92 5.55 -14.79
C HIS A 177 22.82 5.73 -15.84
N GLU A 178 21.65 6.23 -15.43
CA GLU A 178 20.51 6.45 -16.32
C GLU A 178 20.77 7.63 -17.27
N TRP A 179 21.42 8.69 -16.78
CA TRP A 179 21.82 9.84 -17.59
C TRP A 179 22.83 9.45 -18.68
N ASN A 180 23.84 8.66 -18.33
CA ASN A 180 24.84 8.17 -19.26
C ASN A 180 24.24 7.24 -20.31
N SER A 181 23.28 6.41 -19.93
CA SER A 181 22.57 5.52 -20.86
C SER A 181 21.70 6.31 -21.83
N PHE A 182 20.98 7.32 -21.33
CA PHE A 182 20.16 8.21 -22.15
C PHE A 182 20.99 8.98 -23.21
N ILE A 183 22.14 9.53 -22.82
CA ILE A 183 23.03 10.21 -23.76
C ILE A 183 23.60 9.21 -24.78
N ALA A 184 23.97 8.00 -24.36
CA ALA A 184 24.51 6.99 -25.25
C ALA A 184 23.50 6.48 -26.30
N GLU A 185 22.20 6.52 -26.00
CA GLU A 185 21.13 6.08 -26.90
C GLU A 185 20.58 7.22 -27.80
N THR A 186 20.87 8.48 -27.48
CA THR A 186 20.31 9.65 -28.17
C THR A 186 21.29 10.25 -29.19
N ASP A 187 21.00 10.10 -30.49
CA ASP A 187 21.82 10.66 -31.59
C ASP A 187 21.79 12.20 -31.68
N GLU A 188 20.85 12.86 -30.99
CA GLU A 188 20.72 14.33 -30.99
C GLU A 188 21.72 15.03 -30.06
N LEU A 189 22.33 14.29 -29.11
CA LEU A 189 23.21 14.83 -28.10
C LEU A 189 24.66 14.39 -28.34
N VAL A 190 25.59 15.33 -28.18
CA VAL A 190 27.02 15.01 -28.22
C VAL A 190 27.42 14.36 -26.89
N ASP A 191 27.95 13.14 -26.94
CA ASP A 191 28.45 12.44 -25.74
C ASP A 191 29.50 13.32 -25.03
N PRO A 192 29.29 13.67 -23.74
CA PRO A 192 30.24 14.44 -22.93
C PRO A 192 31.65 13.82 -22.82
N ARG A 193 31.79 12.52 -23.15
CA ARG A 193 33.09 11.82 -23.23
C ARG A 193 33.89 12.19 -24.48
N VAL A 194 33.25 12.79 -25.49
CA VAL A 194 33.93 13.29 -26.68
C VAL A 194 34.70 14.57 -26.31
N PRO A 195 36.02 14.64 -26.58
CA PRO A 195 36.79 15.82 -26.26
C PRO A 195 36.27 17.04 -27.03
N LEU A 196 36.34 18.21 -26.40
CA LEU A 196 35.98 19.48 -27.03
C LEU A 196 36.81 19.66 -28.32
N ARG A 197 36.13 19.83 -29.44
CA ARG A 197 36.80 20.12 -30.71
C ARG A 197 37.28 21.55 -30.70
N ASP A 198 38.56 21.73 -31.01
CA ASP A 198 39.12 23.05 -31.29
C ASP A 198 38.94 23.39 -32.78
N ILE A 199 38.61 24.64 -33.08
CA ILE A 199 38.43 25.16 -34.44
C ILE A 199 39.72 24.99 -35.25
N GLU A 200 40.88 25.13 -34.60
CA GLU A 200 42.19 24.98 -35.23
C GLU A 200 42.38 23.57 -35.81
N ASN A 201 41.83 22.55 -35.14
CA ASN A 201 41.95 21.14 -35.48
C ASN A 201 40.89 20.62 -36.46
N ILE A 202 39.96 21.47 -36.90
CA ILE A 202 38.92 21.10 -37.88
C ILE A 202 39.51 21.24 -39.29
N SER A 203 39.61 20.14 -40.03
CA SER A 203 39.93 20.15 -41.47
C SER A 203 38.67 19.91 -42.29
N TYR A 204 38.46 20.71 -43.33
CA TYR A 204 37.34 20.57 -44.26
C TYR A 204 37.82 20.75 -45.71
N PRO A 205 37.14 20.16 -46.70
CA PRO A 205 37.53 20.28 -48.11
C PRO A 205 37.60 21.76 -48.54
N GLY A 206 38.77 22.18 -49.01
CA GLY A 206 39.01 23.56 -49.43
C GLY A 206 39.48 24.52 -48.34
N LYS A 207 39.69 24.07 -47.09
CA LYS A 207 40.30 24.88 -46.00
C LYS A 207 41.63 25.50 -46.44
N ASP A 208 42.48 24.69 -47.05
CA ASP A 208 43.81 25.11 -47.53
C ASP A 208 43.79 25.53 -49.02
N HIS A 209 42.62 25.81 -49.59
CA HIS A 209 42.53 26.24 -50.99
C HIS A 209 43.17 27.63 -51.13
N PRO A 210 44.09 27.84 -52.09
CA PRO A 210 44.84 29.10 -52.21
C PRO A 210 43.97 30.34 -52.44
N ALA A 211 42.76 30.17 -52.99
CA ALA A 211 41.79 31.26 -53.13
C ALA A 211 41.11 31.69 -51.81
N ALA A 212 41.08 30.81 -50.81
CA ALA A 212 40.55 31.08 -49.47
C ALA A 212 41.65 31.54 -48.49
N ALA A 213 42.92 31.51 -48.91
CA ALA A 213 44.04 31.99 -48.11
C ALA A 213 43.99 33.51 -47.94
N GLU A 214 44.16 33.96 -46.70
CA GLU A 214 44.30 35.37 -46.36
C GLU A 214 45.68 35.86 -46.79
N VAL A 215 45.73 36.75 -47.79
CA VAL A 215 46.99 37.33 -48.27
C VAL A 215 47.41 38.52 -47.41
N ARG A 216 46.42 39.31 -46.98
CA ARG A 216 46.63 40.46 -46.11
C ARG A 216 45.31 40.85 -45.42
N SER A 217 45.38 41.18 -44.14
CA SER A 217 44.26 41.73 -43.40
C SER A 217 44.67 42.71 -42.33
N GLY A 218 43.69 43.44 -41.81
CA GLY A 218 43.88 44.31 -40.67
C GLY A 218 42.63 45.13 -40.35
N MET A 219 42.78 45.99 -39.37
CA MET A 219 41.73 46.93 -38.98
C MET A 219 41.65 48.09 -40.00
N LEU A 220 40.46 48.38 -40.49
CA LEU A 220 40.16 49.50 -41.37
C LEU A 220 39.06 50.35 -40.76
N GLU A 221 39.33 51.62 -40.53
CA GLU A 221 38.30 52.57 -40.14
C GLU A 221 37.75 53.28 -41.37
N ARG A 222 36.46 53.04 -41.65
CA ARG A 222 35.79 53.71 -42.76
C ARG A 222 35.05 54.94 -42.24
N LYS A 223 35.34 56.09 -42.85
CA LYS A 223 34.62 57.33 -42.58
C LYS A 223 33.27 57.33 -43.30
N SER A 224 32.17 57.47 -42.56
CA SER A 224 30.84 57.59 -43.17
C SER A 224 30.66 58.95 -43.84
N LYS A 225 30.23 58.96 -45.11
CA LYS A 225 30.12 60.15 -45.96
C LYS A 225 29.12 61.18 -45.41
N TYR A 226 28.10 60.72 -44.67
CA TYR A 226 27.04 61.57 -44.15
C TYR A 226 27.21 61.88 -42.66
N LEU A 227 27.67 60.92 -41.85
CA LEU A 227 27.72 61.07 -40.39
C LEU A 227 29.09 61.50 -39.82
N LYS A 228 30.14 61.64 -40.65
CA LYS A 228 31.52 62.01 -40.26
C LYS A 228 32.14 61.20 -39.09
N SER A 229 31.52 60.10 -38.67
CA SER A 229 32.06 59.15 -37.71
C SER A 229 32.93 58.10 -38.41
N TYR A 230 33.94 57.61 -37.69
CA TYR A 230 34.75 56.47 -38.10
C TYR A 230 34.15 55.21 -37.49
N THR A 231 33.85 54.22 -38.34
CA THR A 231 33.40 52.91 -37.88
C THR A 231 34.54 51.92 -38.13
N PRO A 232 35.04 51.24 -37.09
CA PRO A 232 36.04 50.21 -37.27
C PRO A 232 35.42 48.99 -37.96
N GLY A 233 36.13 48.45 -38.95
CA GLY A 233 35.81 47.22 -39.65
C GLY A 233 37.08 46.42 -39.92
N TRP A 234 36.93 45.13 -40.24
CA TRP A 234 38.05 44.28 -40.62
C TRP A 234 38.08 44.15 -42.15
N TRP A 235 39.24 44.35 -42.76
CA TRP A 235 39.40 44.12 -44.20
C TRP A 235 40.26 42.88 -44.42
N VAL A 236 39.91 42.11 -45.44
CA VAL A 236 40.63 40.90 -45.87
C VAL A 236 40.83 40.98 -47.38
N SER A 237 42.05 40.71 -47.84
CA SER A 237 42.37 40.52 -49.26
C SER A 237 42.61 39.05 -49.53
N SER A 238 41.77 38.45 -50.37
CA SER A 238 41.97 37.13 -50.96
C SER A 238 42.56 37.25 -52.38
N PHE A 239 43.14 36.15 -52.90
CA PHE A 239 43.66 36.12 -54.27
C PHE A 239 42.55 36.37 -55.30
N PRO A 240 42.78 37.19 -56.34
CA PRO A 240 41.80 37.41 -57.39
C PRO A 240 41.64 36.13 -58.23
N SER A 241 40.39 35.78 -58.56
CA SER A 241 40.05 34.74 -59.53
C SER A 241 40.64 35.08 -60.91
N GLN A 242 41.90 34.73 -61.14
CA GLN A 242 42.47 34.74 -62.48
C GLN A 242 41.84 33.59 -63.28
N ARG A 243 41.18 33.99 -64.36
CA ARG A 243 40.71 33.19 -65.50
C ARG A 243 41.27 31.76 -65.51
N LEU A 244 40.40 30.78 -65.29
CA LEU A 244 40.57 29.46 -65.88
C LEU A 244 40.50 29.62 -67.40
N SER A 245 41.65 29.81 -68.02
CA SER A 245 41.87 29.65 -69.45
C SER A 245 42.97 28.62 -69.57
N CYS A 246 42.60 27.35 -69.73
CA CYS A 246 43.52 26.30 -70.12
C CYS A 246 42.96 25.56 -71.33
N HIS A 247 43.89 25.29 -72.25
CA HIS A 247 43.79 24.60 -73.53
C HIS A 247 43.15 23.22 -73.46
#